data_AF-A0A126Z031-F1
#
_entry.id   AF-A0A126Z031-F1
#
_cell.length_a   1.000
_cell.length_b   1.000
_cell.length_c   1.000
_cell.angle_alpha   90.00
_cell.angle_beta   90.00
_cell.angle_gamma   90.00
#
_symmetry.space_group_name_H-M   'P 1'
#
loop_
_entity.id
_entity.type
_entity.pdbx_description
1 polymer ?
#
loop_
_entity_poly.entity_id
_entity_poly.type
_entity_poly.pdbx_seq_one_letter_code
_entity_poly.pdbx_strand_id
1 'polypeptide(L)'
;MPKDDRSDARHECDDAVNMTASEIEKWLDTGESKEVAQKTDGRESVGHRSGRHIVRILQKKPADVTDADYVHRRKVVGYVARPSKQRPSGDITDTPWRWSLMNWGHDPGMNG
;
A
#
# COMPACT_ATOMS: atom_id res chain seq x y z
N MET A 1 -12.19 -6.12 -17.00
CA MET A 1 -13.22 -5.54 -16.10
C MET A 1 -13.97 -4.40 -16.81
N PRO A 2 -15.24 -4.11 -16.47
CA PRO A 2 -15.97 -2.94 -16.99
C PRO A 2 -15.21 -1.62 -16.76
N LYS A 3 -15.47 -0.58 -17.56
CA LYS A 3 -14.78 0.71 -17.42
C LYS A 3 -15.14 1.42 -16.11
N ASP A 4 -16.39 1.37 -15.69
CA ASP A 4 -16.85 2.01 -14.44
C ASP A 4 -16.17 1.36 -13.23
N ASP A 5 -16.16 0.02 -13.18
CA ASP A 5 -15.41 -0.79 -12.23
C ASP A 5 -13.91 -0.43 -12.10
N ARG A 6 -13.29 -0.03 -13.21
CA ARG A 6 -11.87 0.40 -13.25
C ARG A 6 -11.71 1.82 -12.70
N SER A 7 -12.63 2.72 -13.04
CA SER A 7 -12.63 4.10 -12.53
C SER A 7 -12.81 4.12 -11.02
N ASP A 8 -13.76 3.33 -10.49
CA ASP A 8 -14.01 3.24 -9.04
C ASP A 8 -12.79 2.67 -8.31
N ALA A 9 -12.24 1.56 -8.82
CA ALA A 9 -11.03 0.96 -8.24
C ALA A 9 -9.80 1.89 -8.29
N ARG A 10 -9.74 2.81 -9.26
CA ARG A 10 -8.70 3.83 -9.31
C ARG A 10 -8.92 4.86 -8.21
N HIS A 11 -10.09 5.48 -8.15
CA HIS A 11 -10.39 6.54 -7.18
C HIS A 11 -10.27 6.05 -5.74
N GLU A 12 -10.89 4.92 -5.39
CA GLU A 12 -10.79 4.36 -4.04
C GLU A 12 -9.34 4.05 -3.63
N CYS A 13 -8.52 3.60 -4.58
CA CYS A 13 -7.12 3.32 -4.32
C CYS A 13 -6.29 4.59 -4.19
N ASP A 14 -6.59 5.63 -4.96
CA ASP A 14 -5.92 6.93 -4.86
C ASP A 14 -6.29 7.60 -3.51
N ASP A 15 -7.49 7.36 -2.96
CA ASP A 15 -7.88 7.80 -1.61
C ASP A 15 -7.19 6.98 -0.50
N ALA A 16 -6.95 5.68 -0.74
CA ALA A 16 -6.31 4.80 0.22
C ALA A 16 -4.77 4.96 0.26
N VAL A 17 -4.14 5.25 -0.88
CA VAL A 17 -2.68 5.38 -1.01
C VAL A 17 -2.32 6.87 -0.95
N ASN A 18 -1.87 7.32 0.22
CA ASN A 18 -1.50 8.73 0.43
C ASN A 18 0.01 8.99 0.28
N MET A 19 0.82 7.96 0.01
CA MET A 19 2.25 8.10 -0.28
C MET A 19 2.49 8.12 -1.80
N THR A 20 3.40 8.98 -2.25
CA THR A 20 3.89 9.00 -3.64
C THR A 20 4.74 7.76 -3.95
N ALA A 21 4.92 7.45 -5.24
CA ALA A 21 5.77 6.34 -5.67
C ALA A 21 7.19 6.42 -5.06
N SER A 22 7.79 7.62 -5.06
CA SER A 22 9.13 7.85 -4.51
C SER A 22 9.19 7.70 -2.99
N GLU A 23 8.13 8.05 -2.26
CA GLU A 23 8.06 7.82 -0.82
C GLU A 23 7.92 6.34 -0.49
N ILE A 24 7.10 5.61 -1.26
CA ILE A 24 6.96 4.16 -1.10
C ILE A 24 8.28 3.46 -1.41
N GLU A 25 8.96 3.81 -2.51
CA GLU A 25 10.28 3.25 -2.85
C GLU A 25 11.29 3.44 -1.72
N LYS A 26 11.45 4.68 -1.24
CA LYS A 26 12.35 4.99 -0.12
C LYS A 26 11.97 4.23 1.15
N TRP A 27 10.67 4.13 1.44
CA TRP A 27 10.17 3.41 2.60
C TRP A 27 10.48 1.91 2.52
N LEU A 28 10.28 1.27 1.36
CA LEU A 28 10.54 -0.17 1.21
C LEU A 28 12.02 -0.55 1.42
N ASP A 29 12.94 0.41 1.29
CA ASP A 29 14.36 0.18 1.54
C ASP A 29 14.76 0.27 3.02
N THR A 30 13.88 0.73 3.92
CA THR A 30 14.18 0.89 5.35
C THR A 30 14.23 -0.44 6.11
N GLY A 31 14.82 -0.41 7.32
CA GLY A 31 14.87 -1.57 8.20
C GLY A 31 13.48 -1.94 8.74
N GLU A 32 12.70 -0.93 9.10
CA GLU A 32 11.34 -1.02 9.65
C GLU A 32 10.38 -1.64 8.64
N SER A 33 10.48 -1.23 7.36
CA SER A 33 9.72 -1.85 6.29
C SER A 33 10.06 -3.34 6.15
N LYS A 34 11.35 -3.67 6.20
CA LYS A 34 11.87 -5.03 6.07
C LYS A 34 11.52 -5.91 7.27
N GLU A 35 11.44 -5.35 8.47
CA GLU A 35 11.04 -6.04 9.70
C GLU A 35 9.65 -6.64 9.57
N VAL A 36 8.68 -5.85 9.06
CA VAL A 36 7.32 -6.34 8.77
C VAL A 36 7.20 -6.98 7.37
N ALA A 37 8.31 -7.07 6.62
CA ALA A 37 8.39 -7.74 5.32
C ALA A 37 8.89 -9.19 5.39
N GLN A 38 9.48 -9.64 6.49
CA GLN A 38 9.99 -11.00 6.58
C GLN A 38 8.99 -11.92 7.26
N LYS A 39 8.63 -13.01 6.58
CA LYS A 39 7.93 -14.13 7.21
C LYS A 39 8.94 -15.01 7.94
N THR A 40 8.44 -15.82 8.87
CA THR A 40 9.25 -16.79 9.65
C THR A 40 10.00 -17.81 8.79
N ASP A 41 9.60 -17.98 7.53
CA ASP A 41 10.23 -18.87 6.54
C ASP A 41 11.20 -18.16 5.59
N GLY A 42 11.56 -16.90 5.88
CA GLY A 42 12.45 -16.08 5.06
C GLY A 42 11.82 -15.58 3.76
N ARG A 43 10.53 -15.86 3.51
CA ARG A 43 9.82 -15.33 2.34
C ARG A 43 9.36 -13.91 2.58
N GLU A 44 9.34 -13.16 1.49
CA GLU A 44 8.78 -11.82 1.49
C GLU A 44 7.28 -11.80 1.83
N SER A 45 6.89 -10.82 2.65
CA SER A 45 5.51 -10.54 3.00
C SER A 45 4.70 -10.07 1.79
N VAL A 46 3.38 -10.28 1.89
CA VAL A 46 2.45 -9.82 0.87
C VAL A 46 2.48 -8.30 0.76
N GLY A 47 2.67 -7.59 1.88
CA GLY A 47 2.66 -6.13 1.91
C GLY A 47 3.86 -5.53 1.20
N HIS A 48 5.07 -5.98 1.50
CA HIS A 48 6.28 -5.46 0.86
C HIS A 48 6.28 -5.70 -0.66
N ARG A 49 5.78 -6.86 -1.10
CA ARG A 49 5.53 -7.13 -2.53
C ARG A 49 4.48 -6.21 -3.12
N SER A 50 3.44 -5.91 -2.35
CA SER A 50 2.36 -5.00 -2.74
C SER A 50 2.89 -3.59 -2.96
N GLY A 51 3.70 -3.06 -2.04
CA GLY A 51 4.34 -1.75 -2.18
C GLY A 51 5.09 -1.60 -3.51
N ARG A 52 5.90 -2.60 -3.89
CA ARG A 52 6.58 -2.60 -5.20
C ARG A 52 5.62 -2.68 -6.39
N HIS A 53 4.46 -3.30 -6.23
CA HIS A 53 3.44 -3.29 -7.29
C HIS A 53 2.76 -1.92 -7.37
N ILE A 54 2.42 -1.30 -6.24
CA ILE A 54 1.86 0.06 -6.19
C ILE A 54 2.79 1.06 -6.87
N VAL A 55 4.09 1.04 -6.54
CA VAL A 55 5.12 1.86 -7.21
C VAL A 55 5.05 1.71 -8.73
N ARG A 56 5.07 0.47 -9.22
CA ARG A 56 4.97 0.18 -10.66
C ARG A 56 3.66 0.70 -11.27
N ILE A 57 2.55 0.64 -10.54
CA ILE A 57 1.26 1.15 -11.02
C ILE A 57 1.26 2.69 -11.07
N LEU A 58 1.80 3.36 -10.05
CA LEU A 58 1.86 4.82 -9.98
C LEU A 58 2.78 5.42 -11.06
N GLN A 59 3.79 4.67 -11.51
CA GLN A 59 4.70 5.08 -12.58
C GLN A 59 4.16 4.81 -14.00
N LYS A 60 3.09 4.03 -14.16
CA LYS A 60 2.49 3.74 -15.46
C LYS A 60 1.71 4.93 -16.00
N LYS A 61 1.68 5.08 -17.33
CA LYS A 61 0.71 5.95 -17.98
C LYS A 61 -0.69 5.33 -17.82
N PRO A 62 -1.77 6.13 -17.77
CA PRO A 62 -3.13 5.61 -17.63
C PRO A 62 -3.51 4.55 -18.68
N ALA A 63 -2.99 4.66 -19.90
CA ALA A 63 -3.23 3.71 -20.99
C ALA A 63 -2.55 2.34 -20.78
N ASP A 64 -1.52 2.27 -19.93
CA ASP A 64 -0.71 1.06 -19.69
C ASP A 64 -1.18 0.30 -18.43
N VAL A 65 -2.20 0.81 -17.73
CA VAL A 65 -2.78 0.16 -16.53
C VAL A 65 -3.63 -1.03 -16.97
N THR A 66 -3.24 -2.22 -16.52
CA THR A 66 -3.86 -3.49 -16.92
C THR A 66 -5.00 -3.88 -15.98
N ASP A 67 -5.85 -4.83 -16.40
CA ASP A 67 -6.88 -5.41 -15.51
C ASP A 67 -6.28 -6.01 -14.23
N ALA A 68 -5.09 -6.60 -14.30
CA ALA A 68 -4.39 -7.12 -13.12
C ALA A 68 -3.98 -6.02 -12.14
N ASP A 69 -3.66 -4.82 -12.65
CA ASP A 69 -3.37 -3.66 -11.81
C ASP A 69 -4.63 -3.15 -11.12
N TYR A 70 -5.78 -3.13 -11.79
CA TYR A 70 -7.06 -2.78 -11.15
C TYR A 70 -7.48 -3.79 -10.07
N VAL A 71 -7.28 -5.09 -10.31
CA VAL A 71 -7.46 -6.12 -9.28
C VAL A 71 -6.56 -5.83 -8.07
N HIS A 72 -5.30 -5.46 -8.32
CA HIS A 72 -4.37 -5.12 -7.27
C HIS A 72 -4.82 -3.88 -6.48
N ARG A 73 -5.27 -2.81 -7.16
CA ARG A 73 -5.80 -1.61 -6.51
C ARG A 73 -6.94 -1.91 -5.54
N ARG A 74 -7.91 -2.75 -5.93
CA ARG A 74 -8.99 -3.19 -5.02
C ARG A 74 -8.46 -3.95 -3.79
N LYS A 75 -7.42 -4.77 -3.99
CA LYS A 75 -6.75 -5.47 -2.88
C LYS A 75 -6.09 -4.48 -1.91
N VAL A 76 -5.47 -3.42 -2.41
CA VAL A 76 -4.86 -2.36 -1.60
C VAL A 76 -5.93 -1.67 -0.75
N VAL A 77 -7.05 -1.23 -1.37
CA VAL A 77 -8.18 -0.60 -0.66
C VAL A 77 -8.68 -1.49 0.47
N GLY A 78 -8.96 -2.76 0.18
CA GLY A 78 -9.42 -3.72 1.18
C GLY A 78 -8.41 -3.98 2.30
N TYR A 79 -7.12 -4.01 1.96
CA TYR A 79 -6.06 -4.15 2.96
C TYR A 79 -5.96 -2.91 3.83
N VAL A 80 -5.93 -1.69 3.30
CA VAL A 80 -5.80 -0.46 4.09
C VAL A 80 -7.04 -0.25 4.99
N ALA A 81 -8.24 -0.48 4.45
CA ALA A 81 -9.48 -0.23 5.19
C ALA A 81 -9.66 -1.11 6.44
N ARG A 82 -9.09 -2.33 6.48
CA ARG A 82 -9.31 -3.29 7.58
C ARG A 82 -8.48 -3.00 8.85
N PRO A 83 -7.15 -2.81 8.80
CA PRO A 83 -6.31 -2.42 9.93
C PRO A 83 -6.60 -1.01 10.41
N SER A 84 -7.05 -0.08 9.54
CA SER A 84 -7.40 1.29 9.96
C SER A 84 -8.54 1.33 10.98
N LYS A 85 -9.45 0.34 10.97
CA LYS A 85 -10.49 0.18 12.00
C LYS A 85 -9.97 -0.27 13.37
N GLN A 86 -8.73 -0.76 13.42
CA GLN A 86 -8.06 -1.29 14.62
C GLN A 86 -6.81 -0.48 14.94
N ARG A 87 -6.86 0.83 14.70
CA ARG A 87 -5.76 1.75 15.02
C ARG A 87 -5.38 1.60 16.50
N PRO A 88 -4.10 1.32 16.83
CA PRO A 88 -3.63 1.31 18.20
C PRO A 88 -3.88 2.65 18.90
N SER A 89 -4.15 2.62 20.20
CA SER A 89 -4.16 3.83 21.02
C SER A 89 -2.74 4.34 21.25
N GLY A 90 -2.61 5.65 21.44
CA GLY A 90 -1.31 6.29 21.72
C GLY A 90 -0.53 6.66 20.48
N ASP A 91 0.79 6.79 20.65
CA ASP A 91 1.73 7.10 19.57
C ASP A 91 1.91 5.87 18.66
N ILE A 92 1.70 6.08 17.36
CA ILE A 92 1.79 5.05 16.33
C ILE A 92 3.07 5.15 15.49
N THR A 93 3.91 6.16 15.76
CA THR A 93 5.03 6.57 14.88
C THR A 93 5.94 5.39 14.55
N ASP A 94 6.34 4.63 15.57
CA ASP A 94 7.26 3.48 15.44
C ASP A 94 6.57 2.18 15.82
N THR A 95 5.49 1.86 15.09
CA THR A 95 4.71 0.65 15.34
C THR A 95 4.66 -0.27 14.11
N PRO A 96 4.71 -1.60 14.32
CA PRO A 96 4.49 -2.57 13.24
C PRO A 96 3.17 -2.36 12.49
N TRP A 97 2.15 -1.83 13.17
CA TRP A 97 0.88 -1.45 12.55
C TRP A 97 1.06 -0.38 11.48
N ARG A 98 1.70 0.75 11.82
CA ARG A 98 1.97 1.84 10.86
C ARG A 98 2.89 1.36 9.74
N TRP A 99 3.98 0.69 10.09
CA TRP A 99 4.96 0.17 9.13
C TRP A 99 4.31 -0.79 8.12
N SER A 100 3.38 -1.63 8.59
CA SER A 100 2.63 -2.52 7.70
C SER A 100 1.76 -1.77 6.72
N LEU A 101 1.09 -0.67 7.13
CA LEU A 101 0.28 0.15 6.22
C LEU A 101 1.14 0.91 5.21
N MET A 102 2.31 1.39 5.62
CA MET A 102 3.25 2.08 4.73
C MET A 102 3.81 1.13 3.65
N ASN A 103 3.95 -0.17 3.94
CA ASN A 103 4.25 -1.18 2.92
C ASN A 103 3.15 -1.32 1.84
N TRP A 104 1.95 -0.80 2.11
CA TRP A 104 0.84 -0.69 1.15
C TRP A 104 0.62 0.74 0.65
N GLY A 105 1.57 1.65 0.89
CA GLY A 105 1.51 3.03 0.44
C GLY A 105 0.57 3.93 1.23
N HIS A 106 0.15 3.51 2.42
CA HIS A 106 -0.65 4.32 3.33
C HIS A 106 0.15 4.67 4.58
N ASP A 107 0.41 5.96 4.81
CA ASP A 107 0.99 6.48 6.05
C ASP A 107 -0.06 7.23 6.88
N PRO A 108 -0.58 6.62 7.97
CA PRO A 108 -1.49 7.25 8.92
C PRO A 108 -0.91 8.45 9.69
N GLY A 109 0.40 8.70 9.61
CA GLY A 109 1.09 9.84 10.21
C GLY A 109 1.23 11.04 9.26
N MET A 110 0.94 10.87 7.97
CA MET A 110 1.09 11.92 6.94
C MET A 110 -0.09 12.91 6.90
N ASN A 111 -1.18 12.61 7.62
CA ASN A 111 -2.35 13.50 7.78
C ASN A 111 -2.46 14.09 9.20
N GLY A 112 -1.33 14.38 9.85
CA GLY A 112 -1.25 15.09 11.13
C GLY A 112 -0.83 16.53 10.98
#